data_AF-A0A0H5PXY8-F1
#
_entry.id   AF-A0A0H5PXY8-F1
#
_cell.length_a   1.000
_cell.length_b   1.000
_cell.length_c   1.000
_cell.angle_alpha   90.00
_cell.angle_beta   90.00
_cell.angle_gamma   90.00
#
_symmetry.space_group_name_H-M   'P 1'
#
loop_
_entity.id
_entity.type
_entity.pdbx_description
1 polymer ?
#
loop_
_entity_poly.entity_id
_entity_poly.type
_entity_poly.pdbx_seq_one_letter_code
_entity_poly.pdbx_strand_id
1 'polypeptide(L)'
;MTQPDILMLLDDMTDTQRAIVLLLAKKIQEKETRAKQLGVEESHQRLYCLTTKDQRELLPDMPIAEATETIWWELSGLMKFSLHRSKKATGCCDRWITKYQKYQTNAIYIMIDRGMLDIYRKLAE
;
A
#
# COMPACT_ATOMS: atom_id res chain seq x y z
N MET A 1 -13.63 -23.24 -1.50
CA MET A 1 -12.32 -22.57 -1.47
C MET A 1 -12.33 -21.63 -0.29
N THR A 2 -11.59 -21.97 0.77
CA THR A 2 -11.35 -21.08 1.91
C THR A 2 -10.59 -19.86 1.42
N GLN A 3 -11.03 -18.66 1.82
CA GLN A 3 -10.31 -17.42 1.53
C GLN A 3 -8.91 -17.57 2.15
N PRO A 4 -7.81 -17.38 1.40
CA PRO A 4 -6.48 -17.40 2.01
C PRO A 4 -6.48 -16.39 3.15
N ASP A 5 -5.93 -16.81 4.31
CA ASP A 5 -5.80 -15.92 5.46
C ASP A 5 -5.03 -14.68 4.99
N ILE A 6 -5.58 -13.51 5.27
CA ILE A 6 -5.05 -12.23 4.80
C ILE A 6 -3.65 -12.01 5.35
N LEU A 7 -3.36 -12.56 6.54
CA LEU A 7 -2.04 -12.53 7.15
C LEU A 7 -1.03 -13.36 6.34
N MET A 8 -1.44 -14.49 5.75
CA MET A 8 -0.57 -15.29 4.89
C MET A 8 -0.18 -14.56 3.60
N LEU A 9 -0.90 -13.51 3.21
CA LEU A 9 -0.53 -12.68 2.05
C LEU A 9 0.67 -11.78 2.33
N LEU A 10 1.07 -11.66 3.60
CA LEU A 10 2.21 -10.86 4.06
C LEU A 10 3.44 -11.72 4.35
N ASP A 11 3.31 -13.05 4.42
CA ASP A 11 4.41 -13.95 4.87
C ASP A 11 5.62 -13.91 3.93
N ASP A 12 5.42 -13.67 2.64
CA ASP A 12 6.48 -13.58 1.63
C ASP A 12 7.07 -12.16 1.49
N MET A 13 6.63 -11.20 2.31
CA MET A 13 7.11 -9.81 2.27
C MET A 13 8.33 -9.59 3.15
N THR A 14 9.18 -8.65 2.75
CA THR A 14 10.18 -8.09 3.68
C THR A 14 9.48 -7.32 4.81
N ASP A 15 10.13 -7.17 5.96
CA ASP A 15 9.58 -6.39 7.09
C ASP A 15 9.22 -4.96 6.65
N THR A 16 10.04 -4.36 5.79
CA THR A 16 9.79 -3.02 5.24
C THR A 16 8.58 -3.01 4.29
N GLN A 17 8.43 -4.01 3.41
CA GLN A 17 7.24 -4.14 2.54
C GLN A 17 5.97 -4.30 3.36
N ARG A 18 6.00 -5.15 4.38
CA ARG A 18 4.89 -5.34 5.30
C ARG A 18 4.54 -4.03 6.01
N ALA A 19 5.53 -3.31 6.52
CA ALA A 19 5.32 -2.01 7.17
C ALA A 19 4.72 -0.98 6.21
N ILE A 20 5.18 -0.92 4.95
CA ILE A 20 4.60 -0.06 3.90
C ILE A 20 3.12 -0.41 3.68
N VAL A 21 2.80 -1.70 3.54
CA VAL A 21 1.42 -2.18 3.29
C VAL A 21 0.50 -1.82 4.45
N LEU A 22 0.94 -2.04 5.69
CA LEU A 22 0.17 -1.69 6.89
C LEU A 22 -0.03 -0.17 7.03
N LEU A 23 0.99 0.62 6.70
CA LEU A 23 0.87 2.08 6.69
C LEU A 23 -0.12 2.56 5.62
N LEU A 24 -0.10 1.95 4.43
CA LEU A 24 -1.07 2.24 3.38
C LEU A 24 -2.50 1.87 3.83
N ALA A 25 -2.69 0.71 4.47
CA ALA A 25 -3.97 0.31 5.04
C ALA A 25 -4.52 1.37 6.01
N LYS A 26 -3.69 1.85 6.94
CA LYS A 26 -4.05 2.93 7.86
C LYS A 26 -4.41 4.22 7.14
N LYS A 27 -3.61 4.65 6.16
CA LYS A 27 -3.89 5.87 5.37
C LYS A 27 -5.18 5.78 4.57
N ILE A 28 -5.52 4.59 4.05
CA ILE A 28 -6.80 4.33 3.38
C ILE A 28 -7.95 4.51 4.38
N GLN A 29 -7.88 3.87 5.53
CA GLN A 29 -8.91 3.98 6.57
C GLN A 29 -9.09 5.42 7.06
N GLU A 30 -8.01 6.17 7.28
CA GLU A 30 -8.06 7.60 7.68
C GLU A 30 -8.74 8.46 6.61
N LYS A 31 -8.41 8.23 5.33
CA LYS A 31 -8.97 8.96 4.19
C LYS A 31 -10.46 8.65 4.02
N GLU A 32 -10.85 7.38 4.08
CA GLU A 32 -12.24 6.93 3.98
C GLU A 32 -13.08 7.46 5.15
N THR A 33 -12.54 7.41 6.37
CA THR A 33 -13.19 7.96 7.57
C THR A 33 -13.41 9.47 7.44
N ARG A 34 -12.40 10.21 6.97
CA ARG A 34 -12.51 11.65 6.74
C ARG A 34 -13.51 11.99 5.64
N ALA A 35 -13.53 11.24 4.53
CA ALA A 35 -14.51 11.45 3.46
C ALA A 35 -15.94 11.26 3.97
N LYS A 36 -16.18 10.20 4.75
CA LYS A 36 -17.47 9.93 5.40
C LYS A 36 -17.90 11.05 6.36
N GLN A 37 -16.97 11.56 7.17
CA GLN A 37 -17.24 12.69 8.07
C GLN A 37 -17.61 13.98 7.32
N LEU A 38 -17.03 14.19 6.14
CA LEU A 38 -17.28 15.37 5.31
C LEU A 38 -18.49 15.22 4.38
N GLY A 39 -19.14 14.04 4.35
CA GLY A 39 -20.27 13.77 3.45
C GLY A 39 -19.88 13.77 1.97
N VAL A 40 -18.60 13.54 1.64
CA VAL A 40 -18.10 13.53 0.27
C VAL A 40 -17.99 12.09 -0.21
N GLU A 41 -18.52 11.79 -1.40
CA GLU A 41 -18.22 10.52 -2.06
C GLU A 41 -16.71 10.45 -2.32
N GLU A 42 -16.07 9.41 -1.78
CA GLU A 42 -14.63 9.27 -1.93
C GLU A 42 -14.30 9.17 -3.43
N SER A 43 -13.60 10.19 -3.94
CA SER A 43 -13.14 10.18 -5.32
C SER A 43 -12.28 8.94 -5.57
N HIS A 44 -12.41 8.34 -6.74
CA HIS A 44 -11.63 7.19 -7.23
C HIS A 44 -10.10 7.37 -7.22
N GLN A 45 -9.58 8.48 -6.66
CA GLN A 45 -8.17 8.78 -6.47
C GLN A 45 -7.55 7.85 -5.44
N ARG A 46 -7.03 6.74 -5.95
CA ARG A 46 -6.24 5.71 -5.26
C ARG A 46 -4.78 6.13 -5.03
N LEU A 47 -4.54 7.44 -4.97
CA LEU A 47 -3.22 8.04 -4.80
C LEU A 47 -3.02 8.39 -3.33
N TYR A 48 -1.96 7.83 -2.75
CA TYR A 48 -1.54 8.04 -1.36
C TYR A 48 -0.12 8.59 -1.32
N CYS A 49 0.19 9.39 -0.32
CA CYS A 49 1.50 10.02 -0.17
C CYS A 49 2.17 9.49 1.10
N LEU A 50 3.41 9.01 0.95
CA LEU A 50 4.34 8.79 2.04
C LEU A 50 5.20 10.03 2.24
N THR A 51 4.90 10.76 3.31
CA THR A 51 5.62 11.95 3.74
C THR A 51 6.96 11.60 4.39
N THR A 52 7.80 12.59 4.63
CA THR A 52 9.02 12.43 5.43
C THR A 52 8.74 11.83 6.82
N LYS A 53 7.60 12.17 7.42
CA LYS A 53 7.19 11.62 8.72
C LYS A 53 6.94 10.12 8.61
N ASP A 54 6.15 9.72 7.60
CA ASP A 54 5.84 8.32 7.32
C ASP A 54 7.12 7.49 7.11
N GLN A 55 8.09 8.02 6.36
CA GLN A 55 9.34 7.32 6.07
C GLN A 55 10.22 7.15 7.30
N ARG A 56 10.20 8.12 8.22
CA ARG A 56 10.86 8.00 9.53
C ARG A 56 10.13 7.04 10.46
N GLU A 57 8.83 6.87 10.32
CA GLU A 57 8.09 5.85 11.07
C GLU A 57 8.42 4.45 10.53
N LEU A 58 8.60 4.30 9.21
CA LEU A 58 8.97 3.04 8.58
C LEU A 58 10.43 2.64 8.85
N LEU A 59 11.35 3.59 8.80
CA LEU A 59 12.80 3.37 8.94
C LEU A 59 13.41 4.43 9.88
N PRO A 60 13.19 4.33 11.20
CA PRO A 60 13.51 5.38 12.18
C PRO A 60 15.00 5.66 12.33
N ASP A 61 15.83 4.63 12.19
CA ASP A 61 17.27 4.70 12.41
C ASP A 61 18.06 5.06 11.13
N MET A 62 17.36 5.33 10.02
CA MET A 62 17.97 5.57 8.72
C MET A 62 17.86 7.06 8.33
N PRO A 63 18.94 7.68 7.79
CA PRO A 63 18.86 9.02 7.22
C PRO A 63 17.77 9.13 6.15
N ILE A 64 17.06 10.25 6.09
CA ILE A 64 15.88 10.37 5.22
C ILE A 64 16.16 10.08 3.74
N ALA A 65 17.34 10.46 3.23
CA ALA A 65 17.72 10.19 1.84
C ALA A 65 17.85 8.67 1.59
N GLU A 66 18.51 7.95 2.50
CA GLU A 66 18.68 6.50 2.44
C GLU A 66 17.35 5.77 2.67
N ALA A 67 16.51 6.26 3.59
CA ALA A 67 15.16 5.73 3.83
C ALA A 67 14.28 5.87 2.60
N THR A 68 14.34 7.02 1.93
CA THR A 68 13.60 7.28 0.68
C THR A 68 14.00 6.28 -0.41
N GLU A 69 15.30 6.05 -0.60
CA GLU A 69 15.80 5.09 -1.59
C GLU A 69 15.46 3.64 -1.22
N THR A 70 15.59 3.27 0.06
CA THR A 70 15.23 1.92 0.54
C THR A 70 13.75 1.64 0.29
N ILE A 71 12.86 2.57 0.69
CA ILE A 71 11.42 2.45 0.45
C ILE A 71 11.12 2.41 -1.05
N TRP A 72 11.84 3.19 -1.88
CA TRP A 72 11.70 3.15 -3.33
C TRP A 72 11.99 1.77 -3.93
N TRP A 73 13.04 1.08 -3.43
CA TRP A 73 13.37 -0.28 -3.85
C TRP A 73 12.33 -1.31 -3.38
N GLU A 74 11.86 -1.21 -2.14
CA GLU A 74 10.84 -2.11 -1.60
C GLU A 74 9.49 -1.97 -2.33
N LEU A 75 9.13 -0.76 -2.74
CA LEU A 75 7.96 -0.54 -3.61
C LEU A 75 8.09 -1.24 -4.97
N SER A 76 9.32 -1.39 -5.50
CA SER A 76 9.56 -2.17 -6.71
C SER A 76 9.22 -3.65 -6.50
N GLY A 77 9.51 -4.19 -5.31
CA GLY A 77 9.12 -5.54 -4.91
C GLY A 77 7.60 -5.70 -4.86
N LEU A 78 6.90 -4.74 -4.24
CA LEU A 78 5.44 -4.75 -4.14
C LEU A 78 4.71 -4.66 -5.51
N MET A 79 5.33 -4.07 -6.53
CA MET A 79 4.78 -4.10 -7.89
C MET A 79 4.87 -5.48 -8.56
N LYS A 80 5.85 -6.30 -8.17
CA LYS A 80 6.08 -7.62 -8.76
C LYS A 80 5.19 -8.69 -8.12
N PHE A 81 4.85 -8.52 -6.84
CA PHE A 81 3.99 -9.44 -6.13
C PHE A 81 2.56 -9.38 -6.66
N SER A 82 2.13 -10.49 -7.27
CA SER A 82 0.84 -10.62 -7.95
C SER A 82 0.02 -11.70 -7.26
N LEU A 83 -1.09 -11.31 -6.65
CA LEU A 83 -2.05 -12.26 -6.10
C LEU A 83 -2.91 -12.79 -7.24
N HIS A 84 -2.71 -14.07 -7.55
CA HIS A 84 -3.51 -14.77 -8.55
C HIS A 84 -4.82 -15.19 -7.92
N ARG A 85 -5.87 -14.39 -8.12
CA ARG A 85 -7.22 -14.81 -7.73
C ARG A 85 -7.83 -15.60 -8.87
N SER A 86 -8.09 -16.88 -8.65
CA SER A 86 -8.93 -17.69 -9.53
C SER A 86 -10.39 -17.24 -9.39
N LYS A 87 -10.75 -16.16 -10.08
CA LYS A 87 -12.14 -15.88 -10.43
C LYS A 87 -12.33 -16.34 -11.87
N LYS A 88 -13.24 -17.30 -12.05
CA LYS A 88 -13.68 -17.94 -13.29
C LYS A 88 -13.22 -17.25 -14.60
N ALA A 89 -12.49 -18.01 -15.41
CA ALA A 89 -12.17 -17.83 -16.83
C ALA A 89 -11.29 -16.63 -17.28
N THR A 90 -11.00 -15.65 -16.45
CA THR A 90 -9.97 -14.63 -16.74
C THR A 90 -9.02 -14.51 -15.57
N GLY A 91 -7.74 -14.86 -15.77
CA GLY A 91 -6.71 -14.71 -14.75
C GLY A 91 -6.56 -13.23 -14.38
N CYS A 92 -7.10 -12.83 -13.23
CA CYS A 92 -6.91 -11.50 -12.67
C CYS A 92 -5.71 -11.55 -11.73
N CYS A 93 -4.66 -10.81 -12.05
CA CYS A 93 -3.48 -10.64 -11.19
C CYS A 93 -3.65 -9.32 -10.44
N ASP A 94 -4.11 -9.39 -9.19
CA ASP A 94 -4.20 -8.20 -8.32
C ASP A 94 -2.80 -7.87 -7.79
N ARG A 95 -2.38 -6.60 -7.85
CA ARG A 95 -1.07 -6.15 -7.32
C ARG A 95 -1.26 -5.26 -6.10
N TRP A 96 -0.32 -5.26 -5.16
CA TRP A 96 -0.41 -4.36 -3.99
C TRP A 96 -0.44 -2.88 -4.39
N ILE A 97 0.40 -2.51 -5.36
CA ILE A 97 0.48 -1.18 -5.93
C ILE A 97 0.62 -1.25 -7.46
N THR A 98 0.15 -0.23 -8.15
CA THR A 98 0.17 -0.13 -9.63
C THR A 98 1.19 0.87 -10.15
N LYS A 99 1.54 1.88 -9.34
CA LYS A 99 2.51 2.92 -9.68
C LYS A 99 3.05 3.56 -8.41
N TYR A 100 4.29 4.03 -8.44
CA TYR A 100 4.81 4.94 -7.44
C TYR A 100 5.76 5.97 -8.08
N GLN A 101 5.90 7.15 -7.45
CA GLN A 101 6.71 8.24 -7.96
C GLN A 101 7.30 9.09 -6.82
N LYS A 102 8.60 9.36 -6.90
CA LYS A 102 9.35 10.22 -5.97
C LYS A 102 9.30 11.66 -6.49
N TYR A 103 9.02 12.59 -5.59
CA TYR A 103 9.06 14.03 -5.86
C TYR A 103 10.24 14.68 -5.13
N GLN A 104 10.59 15.91 -5.55
CA GLN A 104 11.73 16.66 -5.01
C GLN A 104 11.67 16.90 -3.48
N THR A 105 10.50 16.79 -2.87
CA THR A 105 10.27 17.00 -1.42
C THR A 105 10.50 15.75 -0.56
N ASN A 106 11.21 14.73 -1.08
CA ASN A 106 11.31 13.38 -0.51
C ASN A 106 9.96 12.65 -0.37
N ALA A 107 8.84 13.23 -0.82
CA ALA A 107 7.56 12.54 -0.82
C ALA A 107 7.52 11.43 -1.87
N ILE A 108 6.94 10.28 -1.49
CA ILE A 108 6.68 9.18 -2.42
C ILE A 108 5.18 9.02 -2.58
N TYR A 109 4.69 9.22 -3.79
CA TYR A 109 3.29 8.99 -4.15
C TYR A 109 3.11 7.56 -4.63
N ILE A 110 2.06 6.88 -4.15
CA ILE A 110 1.77 5.48 -4.41
C ILE A 110 0.33 5.36 -4.89
N MET A 111 0.13 4.63 -5.99
CA MET A 111 -1.18 4.30 -6.51
C MET A 111 -1.50 2.84 -6.21
N ILE A 112 -2.57 2.58 -5.46
CA ILE A 112 -2.99 1.22 -5.10
C ILE A 112 -3.86 0.59 -6.19
N ASP A 113 -3.81 -0.74 -6.30
CA ASP A 113 -4.73 -1.49 -7.16
C ASP A 113 -6.14 -1.53 -6.54
N ARG A 114 -7.16 -1.41 -7.40
CA ARG A 114 -8.56 -1.53 -6.98
C ARG A 114 -8.87 -2.93 -6.45
N GLY A 115 -8.27 -3.98 -7.04
CA GLY A 115 -8.51 -5.36 -6.63
C GLY A 115 -8.08 -5.66 -5.18
N MET A 116 -7.19 -4.82 -4.64
CA MET A 116 -6.61 -4.95 -3.31
C MET A 116 -7.26 -4.08 -2.24
N LEU A 117 -8.17 -3.16 -2.59
CA LEU A 117 -8.78 -2.24 -1.62
C LEU A 117 -9.43 -2.97 -0.44
N ASP A 118 -10.20 -4.02 -0.71
CA ASP A 118 -10.85 -4.80 0.36
C ASP A 118 -9.85 -5.54 1.25
N ILE A 119 -8.66 -5.88 0.74
CA ILE A 119 -7.58 -6.44 1.56
C ILE A 119 -6.99 -5.35 2.45
N TYR A 120 -6.67 -4.19 1.90
CA TYR A 120 -6.15 -3.07 2.70
C TYR A 120 -7.11 -2.65 3.82
N ARG A 121 -8.42 -2.63 3.56
CA ARG A 121 -9.43 -2.33 4.59
C ARG A 121 -9.40 -3.32 5.74
N LYS A 122 -9.34 -4.62 5.42
CA LYS A 122 -9.25 -5.69 6.42
C LYS A 122 -7.93 -5.68 7.20
N LEU A 123 -6.85 -5.19 6.60
CA LEU A 123 -5.57 -5.01 7.29
C LEU A 123 -5.55 -3.84 8.28
N ALA A 124 -6.55 -2.94 8.21
CA ALA A 124 -6.68 -1.79 9.11
C ALA A 124 -7.70 -2.03 10.25
N GLU A 125 -8.34 -3.21 10.29
CA GLU A 125 -9.23 -3.66 11.37
C GLU A 125 -8.41 -4.24 12.54
#